data_AF-A0AAW1ZZG4-F1
#
_entry.id   AF-A0AAW1ZZG4-F1
#
_cell.length_a   1.000
_cell.length_b   1.000
_cell.length_c   1.000
_cell.angle_alpha   90.00
_cell.angle_beta   90.00
_cell.angle_gamma   90.00
#
_symmetry.space_group_name_H-M   'P 1'
#
loop_
_entity.id
_entity.type
_entity.pdbx_description
1 polymer ?
#
loop_
_entity_poly.entity_id
_entity_poly.type
_entity_poly.pdbx_seq_one_letter_code
_entity_poly.pdbx_strand_id
1 'polypeptide(L)'
;VNNNGHLTFNQSLSQFVPYSFPYGCQDIIAGLWTDLDNRARGVVSYHQYTNGSVLTRATLDINNHFPNLTFSASWVVVATWDKVPYYALTNT
;
A
#
# COMPACT_ATOMS: atom_id res chain seq x y z
N VAL A 1 -4.47 1.56 6.69
CA VAL A 1 -4.51 1.46 5.22
C VAL A 1 -5.63 2.37 4.72
N ASN A 2 -5.35 3.25 3.76
CA ASN A 2 -6.35 4.17 3.21
C ASN A 2 -7.11 3.53 2.05
N ASN A 3 -8.36 3.89 1.81
CA ASN A 3 -9.13 3.40 0.67
C ASN A 3 -8.53 3.85 -0.68
N ASN A 4 -7.88 5.01 -0.73
CA ASN A 4 -7.34 5.65 -1.93
C ASN A 4 -5.92 5.17 -2.30
N GLY A 5 -5.62 3.88 -2.09
CA GLY A 5 -4.37 3.27 -2.59
C GLY A 5 -3.06 3.72 -1.92
N HIS A 6 -3.14 4.24 -0.70
CA HIS A 6 -1.96 4.69 0.05
C HIS A 6 -1.98 4.28 1.53
N LEU A 7 -0.80 4.33 2.15
CA LEU A 7 -0.57 4.00 3.54
C LEU A 7 -0.10 5.22 4.30
N THR A 8 -0.72 5.49 5.45
CA THR A 8 -0.29 6.50 6.41
C THR A 8 0.03 5.83 7.75
N PHE A 9 0.95 6.42 8.51
CA PHE A 9 1.46 5.83 9.75
C PHE A 9 1.03 6.59 11.01
N ASN A 10 0.88 7.92 10.94
CA ASN A 10 0.54 8.74 12.10
C ASN A 10 -0.96 9.00 12.25
N GLN A 11 -1.64 9.41 11.17
CA GLN A 11 -3.06 9.75 11.20
C GLN A 11 -3.76 9.38 9.89
N SER A 12 -5.08 9.29 9.93
CA SER A 12 -5.90 9.14 8.71
C SER A 12 -5.76 10.36 7.82
N LEU A 13 -5.79 10.15 6.50
CA LEU A 13 -5.74 11.22 5.51
C LEU A 13 -6.98 11.17 4.62
N SER A 14 -7.71 12.28 4.52
CA SER A 14 -8.92 12.40 3.70
C SER A 14 -8.64 12.95 2.29
N GLN A 15 -7.46 12.68 1.74
CA GLN A 15 -7.04 13.14 0.41
C GLN A 15 -7.09 12.00 -0.61
N PHE A 16 -7.85 12.21 -1.68
CA PHE A 16 -8.07 11.22 -2.75
C PHE A 16 -7.32 11.57 -4.04
N VAL A 17 -7.02 12.85 -4.27
CA VAL A 17 -6.20 13.30 -5.41
C VAL A 17 -4.71 13.16 -5.09
N PRO A 18 -3.93 12.44 -5.93
CA PRO A 18 -2.49 12.32 -5.74
C PRO A 18 -1.77 13.66 -5.76
N TYR A 19 -0.72 13.78 -4.96
CA TYR A 19 0.12 14.97 -4.87
C TYR A 19 1.59 14.60 -5.14
N SER A 20 2.33 15.50 -5.77
CA SER A 20 3.76 15.30 -6.04
C SER A 20 4.58 15.31 -4.75
N PHE A 21 5.45 14.32 -4.58
CA PHE A 21 6.31 14.25 -3.41
C PHE A 21 7.34 15.39 -3.36
N PRO A 22 7.72 15.88 -2.15
CA PRO A 22 7.29 15.39 -0.82
C PRO A 22 5.89 15.87 -0.38
N TYR A 23 5.16 15.01 0.35
CA TYR A 23 3.80 15.30 0.82
C TYR A 23 3.78 15.89 2.24
N GLY A 24 3.78 17.22 2.35
CA GLY A 24 3.57 17.93 3.61
C GLY A 24 4.44 17.43 4.77
N CYS A 25 3.82 17.25 5.94
CA CYS A 25 4.48 16.80 7.19
C CYS A 25 4.10 15.36 7.59
N GLN A 26 3.59 14.55 6.66
CA GLN A 26 3.07 13.23 6.97
C GLN A 26 3.78 12.15 6.14
N ASP A 27 4.30 11.13 6.80
CA ASP A 27 4.89 9.97 6.15
C ASP A 27 3.80 9.15 5.45
N ILE A 28 3.99 8.95 4.15
CA ILE A 28 3.05 8.25 3.28
C ILE A 28 3.79 7.35 2.30
N ILE A 29 3.30 6.12 2.13
CA ILE A 29 3.67 5.24 1.01
C ILE A 29 2.48 5.20 0.07
N ALA A 30 2.64 5.74 -1.14
CA ALA A 30 1.51 6.03 -2.03
C ALA A 30 1.67 5.39 -3.41
N GLY A 31 2.06 4.11 -3.47
CA GLY A 31 2.32 3.39 -4.71
C GLY A 31 1.10 3.20 -5.63
N LEU A 32 -0.12 3.30 -5.08
CA LEU A 32 -1.38 3.15 -5.82
C LEU A 32 -2.31 4.36 -5.59
N TRP A 33 -1.79 5.53 -5.19
CA TRP A 33 -2.64 6.67 -4.82
C TRP A 33 -3.56 7.05 -5.97
N THR A 34 -4.86 6.93 -5.73
CA THR A 34 -5.91 7.09 -6.73
C THR A 34 -7.22 7.38 -6.01
N ASP A 35 -8.10 8.13 -6.66
CA ASP A 35 -9.46 8.38 -6.18
C ASP A 35 -10.31 7.10 -6.32
N LEU A 36 -10.49 6.37 -5.21
CA LEU A 36 -11.11 5.04 -5.14
C LEU A 36 -12.33 5.04 -4.22
N ASP A 37 -13.34 4.23 -4.55
CA ASP A 37 -14.59 4.16 -3.80
C ASP A 37 -15.05 2.72 -3.53
N ASN A 38 -14.83 2.24 -2.31
CA ASN A 38 -15.26 0.91 -1.89
C ASN A 38 -16.64 0.85 -1.22
N ARG A 39 -17.46 1.91 -1.28
CA ARG A 39 -18.79 1.93 -0.62
C ARG A 39 -19.76 0.91 -1.20
N ALA A 40 -19.66 0.61 -2.49
CA ALA A 40 -20.54 -0.32 -3.20
C ALA A 40 -19.93 -1.71 -3.42
N ARG A 41 -18.62 -1.80 -3.69
CA ARG A 41 -17.91 -3.06 -3.97
C ARG A 41 -16.41 -2.94 -3.75
N GLY A 42 -15.73 -4.08 -3.76
CA GLY A 42 -14.28 -4.19 -3.54
C GLY A 42 -13.95 -4.26 -2.05
N VAL A 43 -12.75 -4.76 -1.75
CA VAL A 43 -12.30 -4.95 -0.37
C VAL A 43 -10.91 -4.33 -0.21
N VAL A 44 -10.78 -3.51 0.82
CA VAL A 44 -9.47 -3.03 1.29
C VAL A 44 -9.11 -3.86 2.51
N SER A 45 -7.98 -4.57 2.45
CA SER A 45 -7.51 -5.42 3.53
C SER A 45 -6.01 -5.23 3.76
N TYR A 46 -5.55 -5.65 4.93
CA TYR A 46 -4.13 -5.72 5.20
C TYR A 46 -3.79 -6.92 6.08
N HIS A 47 -2.58 -7.43 5.90
CA HIS A 47 -2.04 -8.52 6.69
C HIS A 47 -0.62 -8.18 7.10
N GLN A 48 -0.29 -8.47 8.36
CA GLN A 48 1.07 -8.40 8.88
C GLN A 48 1.62 -9.80 9.06
N TYR A 49 2.85 -10.00 8.61
CA TYR A 49 3.59 -11.24 8.75
C TYR A 49 4.84 -10.94 9.57
N THR A 50 5.09 -11.76 10.59
CA THR A 50 6.32 -11.73 11.40
C THR A 50 7.08 -13.06 11.33
N ASN A 51 6.53 -14.04 10.60
CA ASN A 51 7.14 -15.33 10.32
C ASN A 51 6.55 -15.91 9.02
N GLY A 52 7.10 -17.05 8.57
CA GLY A 52 6.58 -17.79 7.42
C GLY A 52 7.16 -17.38 6.08
N SER A 53 6.63 -17.99 5.01
CA SER A 53 7.18 -17.90 3.64
C SER A 53 7.18 -16.50 3.05
N VAL A 54 6.28 -15.61 3.52
CA VAL A 54 6.19 -14.22 3.05
C VAL A 54 7.46 -13.43 3.39
N LEU A 55 8.04 -13.63 4.58
CA LEU A 55 9.31 -12.98 4.97
C LEU A 55 10.49 -13.49 4.14
N THR A 56 10.53 -14.80 3.90
CA THR A 56 11.55 -15.41 3.04
C THR A 56 11.46 -14.83 1.63
N ARG A 57 10.24 -14.70 1.10
CA ARG A 57 10.03 -14.14 -0.24
C ARG A 57 10.45 -12.67 -0.32
N ALA A 58 10.01 -11.83 0.62
CA ALA A 58 10.41 -10.43 0.66
C ALA A 58 11.93 -10.25 0.80
N THR A 59 12.57 -11.08 1.63
CA THR A 59 14.03 -11.09 1.80
C THR A 59 14.73 -11.40 0.47
N LEU A 60 14.30 -12.44 -0.24
CA LEU A 60 14.87 -12.82 -1.51
C LEU A 60 14.64 -11.74 -2.58
N ASP A 61 13.42 -11.22 -2.68
CA ASP A 61 13.08 -10.21 -3.69
C ASP A 61 13.92 -8.93 -3.50
N ILE A 62 14.13 -8.45 -2.27
CA ILE A 62 14.97 -7.28 -2.01
C ILE A 62 16.45 -7.56 -2.33
N ASN A 63 17.01 -8.68 -1.85
CA ASN A 63 18.42 -9.00 -2.14
C ASN A 63 18.69 -9.23 -3.63
N ASN A 64 17.71 -9.74 -4.38
CA ASN A 64 17.81 -9.92 -5.83
C ASN A 64 17.82 -8.57 -6.59
N HIS A 65 17.02 -7.59 -6.16
CA HIS A 65 16.96 -6.28 -6.84
C HIS A 65 18.05 -5.32 -6.36
N PHE A 66 18.57 -5.51 -5.14
CA PHE A 66 19.57 -4.66 -4.51
C PHE A 66 20.77 -5.51 -4.04
N PRO A 67 21.61 -6.04 -4.96
CA PRO A 67 22.65 -7.02 -4.63
C PRO A 67 23.75 -6.51 -3.69
N ASN A 68 23.89 -5.18 -3.56
CA ASN A 68 24.87 -4.56 -2.66
C ASN A 68 24.33 -4.35 -1.23
N LEU A 69 23.07 -4.70 -0.97
CA LEU A 69 22.43 -4.63 0.34
C LEU A 69 22.43 -6.04 0.95
N THR A 70 22.85 -6.19 2.20
CA THR A 70 22.55 -7.41 2.98
C THR A 70 21.26 -7.17 3.74
N PHE A 71 20.15 -7.73 3.25
CA PHE A 71 18.82 -7.52 3.81
C PHE A 71 18.23 -8.82 4.36
N SER A 72 17.51 -8.73 5.48
CA SER A 72 16.67 -9.79 6.02
C SER A 72 15.40 -9.17 6.58
N ALA A 73 14.23 -9.60 6.09
CA ALA A 73 12.95 -9.08 6.54
C ALA A 73 12.60 -9.65 7.93
N SER A 74 12.41 -8.78 8.91
CA SER A 74 11.90 -9.14 10.25
C SER A 74 10.38 -9.11 10.34
N TRP A 75 9.73 -8.33 9.47
CA TRP A 75 8.28 -8.28 9.31
C TRP A 75 7.92 -7.80 7.90
N VAL A 76 6.70 -8.10 7.45
CA VAL A 76 6.13 -7.64 6.18
C VAL A 76 4.69 -7.22 6.42
N VAL A 77 4.27 -6.09 5.85
CA VAL A 77 2.84 -5.75 5.70
C VAL A 77 2.45 -5.78 4.24
N VAL A 78 1.35 -6.47 3.96
CA VAL A 78 0.70 -6.52 2.65
C VAL A 78 -0.62 -5.78 2.77
N ALA A 79 -0.75 -4.68 2.02
CA ALA A 79 -2.01 -3.97 1.85
C ALA A 79 -2.59 -4.30 0.48
N THR A 80 -3.88 -4.60 0.43
CA THR A 80 -4.56 -5.04 -0.79
C THR A 80 -5.84 -4.24 -1.00
N TRP A 81 -5.97 -3.68 -2.19
CA TRP A 81 -7.19 -3.06 -2.71
C TRP A 81 -7.77 -3.98 -3.78
N ASP A 82 -8.53 -4.99 -3.38
CA ASP A 82 -9.08 -5.98 -4.30
C ASP A 82 -10.38 -5.47 -4.93
N LYS A 83 -10.38 -5.32 -6.26
CA LYS A 83 -11.55 -4.91 -7.07
C LYS A 83 -12.24 -3.63 -6.59
N VAL A 84 -11.48 -2.70 -6.00
CA VAL A 84 -11.99 -1.39 -5.60
C VAL A 84 -12.10 -0.50 -6.85
N PRO A 85 -13.29 0.03 -7.18
CA PRO A 85 -13.47 0.85 -8.37
C PRO A 85 -12.95 2.27 -8.14
N TYR A 86 -12.65 2.98 -9.24
CA TYR A 86 -12.42 4.43 -9.20
C TYR A 86 -13.69 5.18 -8.79
N TYR A 87 -13.51 6.28 -8.07
CA TYR A 87 -14.60 7.21 -7.77
C TYR A 87 -15.17 7.80 -9.06
N ALA A 88 -16.50 7.93 -9.12
CA ALA A 88 -17.26 8.46 -10.27
C ALA A 88 -17.14 7.71 -11.62
N LEU A 89 -16.51 6.52 -11.70
CA LEU A 89 -16.75 5.60 -12.81
C LEU A 89 -18.06 4.85 -12.59
N THR A 90 -19.18 5.53 -12.88
CA THR A 90 -20.48 4.89 -13.05
C THR A 90 -20.44 4.03 -14.31
N ASN A 91 -20.37 2.70 -14.14
CA ASN A 91 -20.58 1.65 -15.15
C ASN A 91 -20.08 1.98 -16.57
N THR A 92 -18.85 1.59 -16.89
CA THR A 92 -18.56 1.06 -18.24
C THR A 92 -18.86 -0.43 -18.26
#